data_AF-A0A9D4KN98-F1
#
_entry.id   AF-A0A9D4KN98-F1
#
_cell.length_a   1.000
_cell.length_b   1.000
_cell.length_c   1.000
_cell.angle_alpha   90.00
_cell.angle_beta   90.00
_cell.angle_gamma   90.00
#
_symmetry.space_group_name_H-M   'P 1'
#
loop_
_entity.id
_entity.type
_entity.pdbx_description
1 polymer ?
#
loop_
_entity_poly.entity_id
_entity_poly.type
_entity_poly.pdbx_seq_one_letter_code
_entity_poly.pdbx_strand_id
1 'polypeptide(L)'
;MDGPPTSSSHGSVAADVPDQGETSGHQSDTPSLRTLNPKLEEIHKEVESDRKEMHNVQLEIPKTEIDDLNHKLTEAIRVNSQLVSQNKFLQKDLDRTKGDLEKVNLDLEECKSRLSRKMSNALTENNTQITDLSDSNRPSKLGEKHSELYDNEWTDAFEELVKKYETDESAIKTLLAILKDVHTFCEVKSAEQTRT
;
A
#
# COMPACT_ATOMS: atom_id res chain seq x y z
N MET A 1 27.22 23.15 12.03
CA MET A 1 27.07 24.15 10.97
C MET A 1 25.78 24.90 11.23
N ASP A 2 25.70 26.08 11.84
CA ASP A 2 26.64 26.92 12.58
C ASP A 2 25.79 27.82 13.47
N GLY A 3 26.33 28.14 14.65
CA GLY A 3 25.84 29.23 15.50
C GLY A 3 26.25 30.62 14.96
N PRO A 4 25.91 31.69 15.69
CA PRO A 4 25.47 33.01 15.20
C PRO A 4 26.61 34.04 14.99
N PRO A 5 26.29 35.31 14.66
CA PRO A 5 26.54 36.41 15.63
C PRO A 5 25.43 37.51 15.59
N THR A 6 24.93 38.06 16.71
CA THR A 6 25.43 39.09 17.65
C THR A 6 25.70 40.51 17.10
N SER A 7 25.05 41.47 17.79
CA SER A 7 25.52 42.79 18.25
C SER A 7 25.66 44.00 17.29
N SER A 8 24.98 45.08 17.71
CA SER A 8 25.51 46.43 18.01
C SER A 8 26.33 47.17 16.94
N SER A 9 25.95 48.42 16.62
CA SER A 9 26.77 49.61 16.91
C SER A 9 26.28 50.86 16.18
N HIS A 10 26.25 51.95 16.95
CA HIS A 10 26.45 53.37 16.65
C HIS A 10 26.51 53.88 15.20
N GLY A 11 25.81 54.99 14.99
CA GLY A 11 26.13 56.00 13.99
C GLY A 11 25.68 57.39 14.46
N SER A 12 26.54 58.07 15.23
CA SER A 12 26.51 59.53 15.41
C SER A 12 27.02 60.20 14.13
N VAL A 13 26.30 61.21 13.62
CA VAL A 13 26.92 62.28 12.81
C VAL A 13 26.26 63.60 13.19
N ALA A 14 27.11 64.52 13.64
CA ALA A 14 26.83 65.92 13.96
C ALA A 14 26.82 66.79 12.71
N ALA A 15 26.04 67.87 12.75
CA ALA A 15 26.09 69.10 11.96
C ALA A 15 24.69 69.73 12.07
N ASP A 16 24.43 71.01 12.20
CA ASP A 16 25.21 72.24 12.26
C ASP A 16 24.15 73.31 12.66
N VAL A 17 24.53 74.33 13.42
CA VAL A 17 23.63 75.43 13.77
C VAL A 17 24.05 76.66 12.98
N PRO A 18 23.13 77.27 12.22
CA PRO A 18 22.98 78.72 12.24
C PRO A 18 21.50 79.08 12.43
N ASP A 19 21.13 79.85 13.47
CA ASP A 19 21.23 81.32 13.60
C ASP A 19 20.29 82.11 12.67
N GLN A 20 19.63 83.11 13.28
CA GLN A 20 18.71 84.12 12.74
C GLN A 20 17.34 83.53 12.30
N GLY A 21 16.18 83.93 12.85
CA GLY A 21 15.72 85.31 12.95
C GLY A 21 14.66 85.56 11.86
N GLU A 22 13.49 86.07 12.27
CA GLU A 22 12.45 86.70 11.44
C GLU A 22 11.32 85.82 10.85
N THR A 23 10.27 85.68 11.67
CA THR A 23 8.87 86.04 11.39
C THR A 23 8.42 86.19 9.92
N SER A 24 7.51 85.33 9.45
CA SER A 24 6.33 85.77 8.70
C SER A 24 5.28 84.65 8.64
N GLY A 25 4.02 85.05 8.77
CA GLY A 25 2.89 84.18 9.04
C GLY A 25 2.59 83.14 7.95
N HIS A 26 2.39 81.91 8.41
CA HIS A 26 1.41 81.03 7.79
C HIS A 26 0.48 80.54 8.90
N GLN A 27 -0.75 81.04 8.88
CA GLN A 27 -1.85 80.49 9.64
C GLN A 27 -2.12 79.09 9.07
N SER A 28 -1.62 78.06 9.74
CA SER A 28 -2.15 76.72 9.61
C SER A 28 -2.93 76.41 10.87
N ASP A 29 -4.25 76.36 10.70
CA ASP A 29 -5.29 76.05 11.67
C ASP A 29 -4.84 75.01 12.72
N THR A 30 -4.43 75.49 13.90
CA THR A 30 -4.36 74.64 15.09
C THR A 30 -5.78 74.55 15.65
N PRO A 31 -6.42 73.36 15.67
CA PRO A 31 -7.73 73.21 16.27
C PRO A 31 -7.67 73.63 17.74
N SER A 32 -8.62 74.45 18.20
CA SER A 32 -8.67 74.86 19.61
C SER A 32 -8.69 73.64 20.54
N LEU A 33 -8.06 73.73 21.72
CA LEU A 33 -8.09 72.67 22.74
C LEU A 33 -9.52 72.21 23.10
N ARG A 34 -10.53 73.10 22.94
CA ARG A 34 -11.96 72.77 23.10
C ARG A 34 -12.48 71.75 22.08
N THR A 35 -11.90 71.69 20.89
CA THR A 35 -12.28 70.77 19.80
C THR A 35 -11.48 69.46 19.78
N LEU A 36 -10.30 69.42 20.41
CA LEU A 36 -9.44 68.23 20.46
C LEU A 36 -9.84 67.27 21.58
N ASN A 37 -10.26 67.79 22.73
CA ASN A 37 -10.67 66.99 23.88
C ASN A 37 -11.82 65.99 23.59
N PRO A 38 -12.93 66.40 22.93
CA PRO A 38 -14.01 65.48 22.62
C PRO A 38 -13.61 64.44 21.55
N LYS A 39 -12.77 64.80 20.59
CA LYS A 39 -12.24 63.85 19.59
C LYS A 39 -11.33 62.80 20.22
N LEU A 40 -10.54 63.19 21.22
CA LEU A 40 -9.69 62.26 21.97
C LEU A 40 -10.51 61.26 22.79
N GLU A 41 -11.60 61.72 23.41
CA GLU A 41 -12.58 60.87 24.10
C GLU A 41 -13.28 59.90 23.15
N GLU A 42 -13.65 60.36 21.96
CA GLU A 42 -14.29 59.54 20.92
C GLU A 42 -13.34 58.44 20.42
N ILE A 43 -12.10 58.78 20.10
CA ILE A 43 -11.06 57.81 19.71
C ILE A 43 -10.80 56.80 20.83
N HIS A 44 -10.75 57.25 22.10
CA HIS A 44 -10.56 56.34 23.23
C HIS A 44 -11.69 55.32 23.34
N LYS A 45 -12.93 55.79 23.15
CA LYS A 45 -14.12 54.97 23.23
C LYS A 45 -14.18 53.97 22.06
N GLU A 46 -13.76 54.38 20.87
CA GLU A 46 -13.66 53.54 19.68
C GLU A 46 -12.57 52.47 19.87
N VAL A 47 -11.37 52.85 20.33
CA VAL A 47 -10.28 51.92 20.64
C VAL A 47 -10.68 50.92 21.73
N GLU A 48 -11.45 51.31 22.74
CA GLU A 48 -11.96 50.40 23.77
C GLU A 48 -13.06 49.47 23.24
N SER A 49 -13.85 49.93 22.27
CA SER A 49 -14.82 49.10 21.55
C SER A 49 -14.09 48.05 20.71
N ASP A 50 -13.16 48.48 19.86
CA ASP A 50 -12.36 47.61 18.99
C ASP A 50 -11.55 46.61 19.81
N ARG A 51 -11.00 47.02 20.96
CA ARG A 51 -10.28 46.13 21.85
C ARG A 51 -11.20 45.06 22.46
N LYS A 52 -12.46 45.41 22.77
CA LYS A 52 -13.46 44.43 23.23
C LYS A 52 -13.87 43.48 22.11
N GLU A 53 -14.10 43.99 20.91
CA GLU A 53 -14.39 43.16 19.73
C GLU A 53 -13.23 42.22 19.40
N MET A 54 -11.99 42.74 19.39
CA MET A 54 -10.78 41.94 19.19
C MET A 54 -10.60 40.88 20.28
N HIS A 55 -10.91 41.20 21.55
CA HIS A 55 -10.88 40.22 22.63
C HIS A 55 -11.97 39.14 22.46
N ASN A 56 -13.15 39.52 22.00
CA ASN A 56 -14.27 38.61 21.76
C ASN A 56 -13.98 37.67 20.57
N VAL A 57 -13.44 38.20 19.48
CA VAL A 57 -12.99 37.42 18.31
C VAL A 57 -11.82 36.49 18.66
N GLN A 58 -10.91 36.92 19.54
CA GLN A 58 -9.80 36.08 20.02
C GLN A 58 -10.28 34.89 20.88
N LEU A 59 -11.42 35.02 21.55
CA LEU A 59 -12.11 33.95 22.29
C LEU A 59 -12.96 33.03 21.38
N GLU A 60 -13.24 33.45 20.13
CA GLU A 60 -14.10 32.74 19.18
C GLU A 60 -13.38 31.81 18.19
N ILE A 61 -12.04 31.72 18.19
CA ILE A 61 -11.37 30.58 17.54
C ILE A 61 -11.73 29.35 18.37
N PRO A 62 -12.52 28.36 17.87
CA PRO A 62 -12.94 27.22 18.66
C PRO A 62 -11.74 26.26 18.83
N LYS A 63 -10.79 26.64 19.69
CA LYS A 63 -9.63 25.81 20.06
C LYS A 63 -10.07 24.40 20.46
N THR A 64 -11.23 24.29 21.10
CA THR A 64 -11.82 23.03 21.54
C THR A 64 -12.10 22.05 20.40
N GLU A 65 -12.55 22.51 19.23
CA GLU A 65 -12.87 21.61 18.11
C GLU A 65 -11.60 21.16 17.37
N ILE A 66 -10.62 22.06 17.24
CA ILE A 66 -9.28 21.76 16.72
C ILE A 66 -8.55 20.77 17.65
N ASP A 67 -8.63 20.97 18.96
CA ASP A 67 -8.01 20.11 19.96
C ASP A 67 -8.65 18.71 19.95
N ASP A 68 -9.98 18.62 19.83
CA ASP A 68 -10.70 17.34 19.69
C ASP A 68 -10.33 16.60 18.41
N LEU A 69 -10.21 17.31 17.28
CA LEU A 69 -9.76 16.74 16.01
C LEU A 69 -8.32 16.22 16.09
N ASN A 70 -7.42 16.98 16.73
CA ASN A 70 -6.03 16.58 16.95
C ASN A 70 -5.93 15.35 17.87
N HIS A 71 -6.75 15.28 18.91
CA HIS A 71 -6.81 14.12 19.79
C HIS A 71 -7.28 12.86 19.04
N LYS A 72 -8.37 12.98 18.26
CA LYS A 72 -8.87 11.88 17.41
C LYS A 72 -7.84 11.43 16.38
N LEU A 73 -7.13 12.37 15.75
CA LEU A 73 -6.06 12.07 14.79
C LEU A 73 -4.91 11.32 15.46
N THR A 74 -4.51 11.74 16.67
CA THR A 74 -3.46 11.07 17.45
C THR A 74 -3.84 9.64 17.78
N GLU A 75 -5.07 9.40 18.22
CA GLU A 75 -5.57 8.06 18.50
C GLU A 75 -5.65 7.19 17.24
N ALA A 76 -6.09 7.76 16.11
CA ALA A 76 -6.10 7.04 14.83
C ALA A 76 -4.69 6.65 14.39
N ILE A 77 -3.69 7.52 14.54
CA ILE A 77 -2.28 7.22 14.24
C ILE A 77 -1.76 6.11 15.15
N ARG A 78 -2.10 6.14 16.44
CA ARG A 78 -1.73 5.11 17.42
C ARG A 78 -2.29 3.74 17.03
N VAL A 79 -3.58 3.67 16.73
CA VAL A 79 -4.24 2.44 16.28
C VAL A 79 -3.66 1.95 14.96
N ASN A 80 -3.42 2.84 14.00
CA ASN A 80 -2.84 2.46 12.72
C ASN A 80 -1.42 1.89 12.87
N SER A 81 -0.60 2.49 13.74
CA SER A 81 0.73 1.97 14.06
C SER A 81 0.69 0.56 14.68
N GLN A 82 -0.32 0.30 15.52
CA GLN A 82 -0.55 -1.02 16.09
C GLN A 82 -1.00 -2.04 15.02
N LEU A 83 -1.93 -1.65 14.13
CA LEU A 83 -2.38 -2.49 13.01
C LEU A 83 -1.25 -2.82 12.04
N VAL A 84 -0.38 -1.86 11.72
CA VAL A 84 0.80 -2.09 10.88
C VAL A 84 1.74 -3.11 11.52
N SER A 85 1.93 -3.04 12.84
CA SER A 85 2.76 -3.99 13.58
C SER A 85 2.16 -5.40 13.59
N GLN A 86 0.84 -5.51 13.78
CA GLN A 86 0.13 -6.79 13.70
C GLN A 86 0.18 -7.40 12.30
N ASN A 87 -0.06 -6.60 11.26
CA ASN A 87 0.05 -7.06 9.87
C ASN A 87 1.44 -7.60 9.56
N LYS A 88 2.49 -6.94 10.05
CA LYS A 88 3.87 -7.43 9.90
C LYS A 88 4.10 -8.77 10.60
N PHE A 89 3.48 -9.00 11.75
CA PHE A 89 3.59 -10.27 12.48
C PHE A 89 2.83 -11.38 11.75
N LEU A 90 1.58 -11.13 11.36
CA LEU A 90 0.75 -12.06 10.61
C LEU A 90 1.40 -12.45 9.27
N GLN A 91 2.03 -11.49 8.58
CA GLN A 91 2.75 -11.78 7.35
C GLN A 91 3.90 -12.77 7.58
N LYS A 92 4.68 -12.59 8.66
CA LYS A 92 5.77 -13.51 8.99
C LYS A 92 5.27 -14.92 9.33
N ASP A 93 4.18 -15.02 10.05
CA ASP A 93 3.62 -16.32 10.40
C ASP A 93 3.00 -17.01 9.18
N LEU A 94 2.37 -16.25 8.28
CA LEU A 94 1.90 -16.76 6.99
C LEU A 94 3.05 -17.35 6.17
N ASP A 95 4.17 -16.62 6.07
CA ASP A 95 5.34 -17.07 5.32
C ASP A 95 5.97 -18.34 5.93
N ARG A 96 6.00 -18.44 7.26
CA ARG A 96 6.45 -19.65 7.98
C ARG A 96 5.55 -20.84 7.71
N THR A 97 4.24 -20.68 7.91
CA THR A 97 3.28 -21.78 7.73
C THR A 97 3.26 -22.27 6.29
N LYS A 98 3.42 -21.38 5.30
CA LYS A 98 3.59 -21.77 3.89
C LYS A 98 4.83 -22.63 3.67
N GLY A 99 5.98 -22.23 4.23
CA GLY A 99 7.21 -23.01 4.14
C GLY A 99 7.11 -24.39 4.80
N ASP A 100 6.47 -24.47 5.96
CA ASP A 100 6.25 -25.75 6.65
C ASP A 100 5.32 -26.66 5.83
N LEU A 101 4.27 -26.11 5.23
CA LEU A 101 3.34 -26.86 4.36
C LEU A 101 4.07 -27.43 3.14
N GLU A 102 4.91 -26.62 2.48
CA GLU A 102 5.71 -27.06 1.34
C GLU A 102 6.65 -28.21 1.72
N LYS A 103 7.32 -28.10 2.87
CA LYS A 103 8.20 -29.17 3.39
C LYS A 103 7.42 -30.46 3.67
N VAL A 104 6.26 -30.37 4.32
CA VAL A 104 5.42 -31.54 4.61
C VAL A 104 4.93 -32.20 3.32
N ASN A 105 4.58 -31.43 2.29
CA ASN A 105 4.20 -31.96 0.98
C ASN A 105 5.36 -32.70 0.30
N LEU A 106 6.58 -32.15 0.34
CA LEU A 106 7.76 -32.84 -0.18
C LEU A 106 8.02 -34.17 0.55
N ASP A 107 7.97 -34.15 1.88
CA ASP A 107 8.16 -35.34 2.71
C ASP A 107 7.06 -36.41 2.41
N LEU A 108 5.81 -35.97 2.17
CA LEU A 108 4.69 -36.83 1.79
C LEU A 108 4.91 -37.50 0.43
N GLU A 109 5.31 -36.75 -0.59
CA GLU A 109 5.56 -37.29 -1.93
C GLU A 109 6.75 -38.25 -1.96
N GLU A 110 7.80 -37.97 -1.19
CA GLU A 110 8.91 -38.91 -1.00
C GLU A 110 8.42 -40.22 -0.35
N CYS A 111 7.64 -40.11 0.73
CA CYS A 111 7.10 -41.27 1.44
C CYS A 111 6.18 -42.11 0.54
N LYS A 112 5.27 -41.47 -0.21
CA LYS A 112 4.40 -42.14 -1.18
C LYS A 112 5.21 -42.86 -2.25
N SER A 113 6.25 -42.22 -2.79
CA SER A 113 7.13 -42.80 -3.80
C SER A 113 7.86 -44.03 -3.27
N ARG A 114 8.41 -43.94 -2.05
CA ARG A 114 9.11 -45.04 -1.39
C ARG A 114 8.17 -46.19 -1.05
N LEU A 115 6.96 -45.89 -0.57
CA LEU A 115 5.95 -46.89 -0.28
C LEU A 115 5.50 -47.62 -1.54
N SER A 116 5.23 -46.87 -2.61
CA SER A 116 4.85 -47.43 -3.92
C SER A 116 5.91 -48.38 -4.46
N ARG A 117 7.20 -48.01 -4.38
CA ARG A 117 8.31 -48.90 -4.76
C ARG A 117 8.36 -50.17 -3.89
N LYS A 118 8.25 -50.02 -2.57
CA LYS A 118 8.26 -51.18 -1.65
C LYS A 118 7.08 -52.12 -1.89
N MET A 119 5.88 -51.57 -2.10
CA MET A 119 4.69 -52.35 -2.44
C MET A 119 4.85 -53.03 -3.79
N SER A 120 5.37 -52.32 -4.81
CA SER A 120 5.63 -52.91 -6.12
C SER A 120 6.57 -54.11 -6.04
N ASN A 121 7.69 -53.98 -5.31
CA ASN A 121 8.66 -55.05 -5.12
C ASN A 121 8.07 -56.25 -4.34
N ALA A 122 7.34 -55.98 -3.26
CA ALA A 122 6.69 -57.03 -2.47
C ALA A 122 5.61 -57.80 -3.26
N LEU A 123 5.00 -57.13 -4.25
CA LEU A 123 3.93 -57.69 -5.08
C LEU A 123 4.49 -58.51 -6.26
N THR A 124 5.65 -58.14 -6.80
CA THR A 124 6.33 -58.86 -7.89
C THR A 124 7.22 -60.01 -7.41
N GLU A 125 7.70 -60.02 -6.17
CA GLU A 125 8.56 -61.08 -5.60
C GLU A 125 7.89 -62.49 -5.56
N ASN A 126 6.59 -62.61 -5.81
CA ASN A 126 5.92 -63.92 -5.92
C ASN A 126 4.81 -64.04 -6.98
N ASN A 127 4.54 -62.99 -7.78
CA ASN A 127 3.51 -63.03 -8.83
C ASN A 127 3.92 -62.19 -10.04
N THR A 128 4.43 -62.84 -11.09
CA THR A 128 4.77 -62.22 -12.39
C THR A 128 3.55 -61.69 -13.17
N GLN A 129 2.33 -61.92 -12.67
CA GLN A 129 1.07 -61.49 -13.27
C GLN A 129 0.54 -60.17 -12.70
N ILE A 130 1.15 -59.61 -11.65
CA ILE A 130 0.66 -58.36 -11.05
C ILE A 130 1.28 -57.17 -11.78
N THR A 131 0.40 -56.35 -12.36
CA THR A 131 0.69 -55.13 -13.10
C THR A 131 1.74 -54.26 -12.39
N ASP A 132 2.75 -53.83 -13.13
CA ASP A 132 3.77 -52.90 -12.64
C ASP A 132 3.12 -51.59 -12.18
N LEU A 133 3.01 -51.41 -10.87
CA LEU A 133 2.42 -50.21 -10.28
C LEU A 133 3.35 -48.99 -10.39
N SER A 134 4.62 -49.20 -10.78
CA SER A 134 5.55 -48.12 -11.11
C SER A 134 5.34 -47.58 -12.53
N ASP A 135 4.65 -48.32 -13.41
CA ASP A 135 4.35 -47.87 -14.76
C ASP A 135 3.36 -46.70 -14.74
N SER A 136 3.84 -45.54 -15.18
CA SER A 136 3.08 -44.29 -15.30
C SER A 136 2.04 -44.33 -16.43
N ASN A 137 2.17 -45.30 -17.34
CA ASN A 137 1.30 -45.55 -18.48
C ASN A 137 0.40 -46.78 -18.27
N ARG A 138 0.26 -47.28 -17.04
CA ARG A 138 -0.73 -48.32 -16.73
C ARG A 138 -2.17 -47.77 -16.86
N PRO A 139 -3.16 -48.59 -17.24
CA PRO A 139 -4.53 -48.14 -17.50
C PRO A 139 -5.15 -47.30 -16.36
N SER A 140 -4.98 -47.72 -15.11
CA SER A 140 -5.50 -46.99 -13.95
C SER A 140 -4.86 -45.61 -13.79
N LYS A 141 -3.53 -45.50 -14.01
CA LYS A 141 -2.83 -44.21 -13.86
C LYS A 141 -3.12 -43.26 -15.01
N LEU A 142 -3.36 -43.78 -16.22
CA LEU A 142 -3.90 -42.97 -17.33
C LEU A 142 -5.30 -42.44 -17.01
N GLY A 143 -6.16 -43.25 -16.41
CA GLY A 143 -7.47 -42.81 -15.95
C GLY A 143 -7.37 -41.68 -14.94
N GLU A 144 -6.51 -41.80 -13.93
CA GLU A 144 -6.23 -40.73 -12.96
C GLU A 144 -5.73 -39.45 -13.64
N LYS A 145 -4.73 -39.54 -14.52
CA LYS A 145 -4.19 -38.38 -15.26
C LYS A 145 -5.23 -37.70 -16.15
N HIS A 146 -6.12 -38.47 -16.79
CA HIS A 146 -7.20 -37.90 -17.59
C HIS A 146 -8.23 -37.18 -16.71
N SER A 147 -8.55 -37.72 -15.53
CA SER A 147 -9.41 -37.02 -14.57
C SER A 147 -8.77 -35.73 -14.07
N GLU A 148 -7.49 -35.77 -13.68
CA GLU A 148 -6.73 -34.58 -13.25
C GLU A 148 -6.66 -33.50 -14.32
N LEU A 149 -6.54 -33.90 -15.59
CA LEU A 149 -6.56 -32.97 -16.72
C LEU A 149 -7.86 -32.16 -16.79
N TYR A 150 -9.01 -32.80 -16.59
CA TYR A 150 -10.31 -32.12 -16.63
C TYR A 150 -10.69 -31.40 -15.32
N ASP A 151 -10.14 -31.83 -14.19
CA ASP A 151 -10.46 -31.26 -12.87
C ASP A 151 -9.61 -30.02 -12.57
N ASN A 152 -8.28 -30.15 -12.66
CA ASN A 152 -7.33 -29.12 -12.21
C ASN A 152 -6.67 -28.39 -13.39
N GLU A 153 -6.01 -29.14 -14.28
CA GLU A 153 -5.11 -28.55 -15.29
C GLU A 153 -5.88 -27.72 -16.34
N TRP A 154 -7.07 -28.16 -16.73
CA TRP A 154 -7.92 -27.43 -17.67
C TRP A 154 -8.37 -26.09 -17.08
N THR A 155 -8.78 -26.09 -15.81
CA THR A 155 -9.24 -24.89 -15.10
C THR A 155 -8.10 -23.90 -14.95
N ASP A 156 -6.94 -24.35 -14.47
CA ASP A 156 -5.76 -23.50 -14.28
C ASP A 156 -5.27 -22.89 -15.60
N ALA A 157 -5.17 -23.71 -16.65
CA ALA A 157 -4.77 -23.24 -17.97
C ALA A 157 -5.79 -22.25 -18.55
N PHE A 158 -7.09 -22.50 -18.38
CA PHE A 158 -8.13 -21.59 -18.83
C PHE A 158 -8.06 -20.24 -18.11
N GLU A 159 -7.92 -20.22 -16.78
CA GLU A 159 -7.81 -18.99 -16.00
C GLU A 159 -6.61 -18.14 -16.42
N GLU A 160 -5.45 -18.76 -16.63
CA GLU A 160 -4.25 -18.06 -17.11
C GLU A 160 -4.41 -17.53 -18.55
N LEU A 161 -5.08 -18.28 -19.41
CA LEU A 161 -5.35 -17.85 -20.79
C LEU A 161 -6.36 -16.71 -20.84
N VAL A 162 -7.40 -16.71 -20.00
CA VAL A 162 -8.37 -15.60 -19.92
C VAL A 162 -7.69 -14.31 -19.46
N LYS A 163 -6.76 -14.38 -18.49
CA LYS A 163 -5.94 -13.22 -18.08
C LYS A 163 -5.13 -12.64 -19.23
N LYS A 164 -4.71 -13.48 -20.20
CA LYS A 164 -3.85 -13.08 -21.32
C LYS A 164 -4.60 -12.66 -22.59
N TYR A 165 -5.73 -13.30 -22.89
CA TYR A 165 -6.46 -13.14 -24.17
C TYR A 165 -7.80 -12.41 -24.02
N GLU A 166 -8.13 -11.92 -22.82
CA GLU A 166 -9.31 -11.11 -22.44
C GLU A 166 -10.69 -11.77 -22.63
N THR A 167 -10.82 -12.73 -23.54
CA THR A 167 -12.09 -13.38 -23.89
C THR A 167 -12.02 -14.89 -23.75
N ASP A 168 -13.06 -15.46 -23.14
CA ASP A 168 -13.22 -16.91 -22.98
C ASP A 168 -13.11 -17.65 -24.32
N GLU A 169 -13.67 -17.08 -25.39
CA GLU A 169 -13.66 -17.69 -26.72
C GLU A 169 -12.23 -17.86 -27.27
N SER A 170 -11.34 -16.90 -27.03
CA SER A 170 -9.95 -16.96 -27.47
C SER A 170 -9.12 -17.96 -26.65
N ALA A 171 -9.38 -18.01 -25.33
CA ALA A 171 -8.77 -19.00 -24.43
C ALA A 171 -9.19 -20.43 -24.81
N ILE A 172 -10.49 -20.67 -25.04
CA ILE A 172 -11.04 -21.97 -25.44
C ILE A 172 -10.47 -22.41 -26.80
N LYS A 173 -10.39 -21.50 -27.80
CA LYS A 173 -9.80 -21.82 -29.11
C LYS A 173 -8.34 -22.26 -28.99
N THR A 174 -7.58 -21.63 -28.10
CA THR A 174 -6.18 -21.98 -27.85
C THR A 174 -6.05 -23.35 -27.19
N LEU A 175 -6.82 -23.62 -26.14
CA LEU A 175 -6.83 -24.94 -25.48
C LEU A 175 -7.26 -26.05 -26.45
N LEU A 176 -8.26 -25.79 -27.29
CA LEU A 176 -8.70 -26.72 -28.32
C LEU A 176 -7.61 -27.01 -29.35
N ALA A 177 -6.82 -26.01 -29.75
CA ALA A 177 -5.71 -26.21 -30.66
C ALA A 177 -4.64 -27.12 -30.04
N ILE A 178 -4.27 -26.88 -28.78
CA ILE A 178 -3.31 -27.70 -28.04
C ILE A 178 -3.79 -29.16 -27.95
N LEU A 179 -5.06 -29.39 -27.58
CA LEU A 179 -5.62 -30.74 -27.50
C LEU A 179 -5.59 -31.47 -28.85
N LYS A 180 -5.89 -30.78 -29.95
CA LYS A 180 -5.85 -31.36 -31.30
C LYS A 180 -4.43 -31.74 -31.70
N ASP A 181 -3.44 -30.90 -31.38
CA ASP A 181 -2.03 -31.19 -31.66
C ASP A 181 -1.55 -32.40 -30.88
N VAL A 182 -1.88 -32.47 -29.58
CA VAL A 182 -1.55 -33.61 -28.72
C VAL A 182 -2.21 -34.90 -29.22
N HIS A 183 -3.49 -34.84 -29.60
CA HIS A 183 -4.19 -36.00 -30.15
C HIS A 183 -3.51 -36.51 -31.43
N THR A 184 -3.20 -35.60 -32.35
CA THR A 184 -2.54 -35.94 -33.62
C THR A 184 -1.16 -36.55 -33.37
N PHE A 185 -0.39 -36.00 -32.43
CA PHE A 185 0.88 -36.57 -32.01
C PHE A 185 0.73 -38.00 -31.47
N CYS A 186 -0.25 -38.23 -30.60
CA CYS A 186 -0.54 -39.55 -30.03
C CYS A 186 -0.98 -40.56 -31.10
N GLU A 187 -1.78 -40.15 -32.09
CA GLU A 187 -2.17 -41.01 -33.21
C GLU A 187 -0.95 -41.43 -34.04
N VAL A 188 -0.06 -40.50 -34.36
CA VAL A 188 1.17 -40.80 -35.12
C VAL A 188 2.07 -41.74 -34.32
N LYS A 189 2.29 -41.45 -33.03
CA LYS A 189 3.16 -42.27 -32.17
C LYS A 189 2.63 -43.67 -31.92
N SER A 190 1.33 -43.82 -31.70
CA SER A 190 0.72 -45.14 -31.54
C SER A 190 0.80 -45.95 -32.84
N ALA A 191 0.57 -45.32 -34.00
CA ALA A 191 0.72 -45.99 -35.29
C ALA A 191 2.17 -46.44 -35.57
N GLU A 192 3.18 -45.66 -35.17
CA GLU A 192 4.59 -46.07 -35.26
C GLU A 192 4.88 -47.31 -34.41
N GLN A 193 4.40 -47.33 -33.16
CA GLN A 193 4.65 -48.42 -32.20
C GLN A 193 3.94 -49.73 -32.59
N THR A 194 2.82 -49.65 -33.31
CA THR A 194 2.06 -50.84 -33.74
C THR A 194 2.60 -51.43 -35.05
N ARG A 195 3.51 -50.74 -35.75
CA ARG A 195 4.15 -51.22 -36.99
C ARG A 195 5.44 -52.00 -36.78
N THR A 196 6.02 -51.96 -35.58
CA THR A 196 7.15 -52.78 -35.12
C THR A 196 6.67 -54.09 -34.51
#